data_AF-A0A804N0S1-F1
#
_entry.id   AF-A0A804N0S1-F1
#
_cell.length_a   1.000
_cell.length_b   1.000
_cell.length_c   1.000
_cell.angle_alpha   90.00
_cell.angle_beta   90.00
_cell.angle_gamma   90.00
#
_symmetry.space_group_name_H-M   'P 1'
#
loop_
_entity.id
_entity.type
_entity.pdbx_description
1 polymer ?
#
loop_
_entity_poly.entity_id
_entity_poly.type
_entity_poly.pdbx_seq_one_letter_code
_entity_poly.pdbx_strand_id
1 'polypeptide(L)'
;MIAVFLAYSFLQAPSTVLIRPHPAIWRLVHGMAVVYLVALTFLLFQTRDDARQFMKYLHPDLGVELPERSYGTDCRIYVPDHPKSRFNNVYIIFDEFVIAHILGWWGKAIMIRNQPLLWVLSIGFELMELTFRHMLPNFNECWWDSIVLDILICNWFGIWTGMRTVRYFDGRTYEWVGLSRQPNIISKVKRMLGQFTPAQWDKDEWHPTRGPWRFIQVLSLCVVFMAVELNTFFLKFCLWIPPRNPLIVYRLVLWWLIAIPTIREYNTYLQDSKPFKKVGSFCWLSLAICIVELLICIKFGHGLFPKSMPSWLITFWSAVALLLVLFVWTWKYRTMKRKMI
;
A
#
# COMPACT_ATOMS: atom_id res chain seq x y z
N MET A 1 -6.26 16.14 23.95
CA MET A 1 -6.72 14.73 24.02
C MET A 1 -5.87 13.79 23.19
N ILE A 2 -5.69 14.03 21.87
CA ILE A 2 -4.84 13.16 21.01
C ILE A 2 -3.42 13.02 21.55
N ALA A 3 -2.75 14.12 21.90
CA ALA A 3 -1.38 14.07 22.46
C ALA A 3 -1.29 13.24 23.76
N VAL A 4 -2.31 13.31 24.63
CA VAL A 4 -2.37 12.53 25.88
C VAL A 4 -2.55 11.05 25.57
N PHE A 5 -3.44 10.70 24.63
CA PHE A 5 -3.62 9.32 24.20
C PHE A 5 -2.37 8.74 23.52
N LEU A 6 -1.66 9.53 22.71
CA LEU A 6 -0.41 9.12 22.09
C LEU A 6 0.70 8.94 23.13
N ALA A 7 0.77 9.80 24.15
CA ALA A 7 1.68 9.61 25.28
C ALA A 7 1.36 8.34 26.07
N TYR A 8 0.08 8.06 26.33
CA TYR A 8 -0.35 6.80 26.94
C TYR A 8 0.05 5.59 26.08
N SER A 9 -0.21 5.65 24.77
CA SER A 9 0.13 4.58 23.82
C SER A 9 1.64 4.34 23.80
N PHE A 10 2.45 5.40 23.74
CA PHE A 10 3.91 5.32 23.78
C PHE A 10 4.41 4.53 25.01
N LEU A 11 3.80 4.74 26.17
CA LEU A 11 4.17 4.08 27.43
C LEU A 11 3.60 2.66 27.54
N GLN A 12 2.33 2.45 27.21
CA GLN A 12 1.55 1.27 27.60
C GLN A 12 1.08 0.37 26.44
N ALA A 13 1.19 0.81 25.18
CA ALA A 13 0.75 -0.03 24.06
C ALA A 13 1.61 -1.31 23.95
N PRO A 14 1.03 -2.41 23.45
CA PRO A 14 1.76 -3.67 23.31
C PRO A 14 2.96 -3.52 22.38
N SER A 15 4.05 -4.22 22.71
CA SER A 15 5.20 -4.32 21.81
C SER A 15 4.85 -5.20 20.61
N THR A 16 5.30 -4.81 19.43
CA THR A 16 5.25 -5.62 18.20
C THR A 16 6.53 -6.45 18.06
N VAL A 17 6.62 -7.27 17.00
CA VAL A 17 7.81 -8.04 16.60
C VAL A 17 8.99 -7.11 16.29
N LEU A 18 8.72 -5.86 15.90
CA LEU A 18 9.76 -4.88 15.60
C LEU A 18 10.35 -4.25 16.86
N ILE A 19 11.66 -4.38 17.01
CA ILE A 19 12.43 -3.83 18.13
C ILE A 19 13.06 -2.47 17.76
N ARG A 20 13.23 -2.18 16.46
CA ARG A 20 13.93 -0.98 15.96
C ARG A 20 13.04 -0.07 15.15
N PRO A 21 13.18 1.27 15.21
CA PRO A 21 14.29 2.00 15.84
C PRO A 21 14.29 1.97 17.37
N HIS A 22 13.09 1.92 17.95
CA HIS A 22 12.86 1.65 19.36
C HIS A 22 11.43 1.10 19.50
N PRO A 23 11.13 0.18 20.45
CA PRO A 23 9.77 -0.35 20.62
C PRO A 23 8.72 0.74 20.84
N ALA A 24 9.11 1.82 21.54
CA ALA A 24 8.22 2.95 21.82
C ALA A 24 7.77 3.71 20.55
N ILE A 25 8.56 3.69 19.47
CA ILE A 25 8.14 4.26 18.18
C ILE A 25 6.98 3.44 17.61
N TRP A 26 7.07 2.11 17.63
CA TRP A 26 5.98 1.27 17.15
C TRP A 26 4.74 1.36 18.02
N ARG A 27 4.91 1.51 19.34
CA ARG A 27 3.80 1.81 20.25
C ARG A 27 3.10 3.13 19.91
N LEU A 28 3.87 4.15 19.54
CA LEU A 28 3.33 5.42 19.05
C LEU A 28 2.59 5.23 17.72
N VAL A 29 3.16 4.49 16.76
CA VAL A 29 2.51 4.17 15.47
C VAL A 29 1.20 3.42 15.69
N HIS A 30 1.16 2.47 16.63
CA HIS A 30 -0.08 1.79 17.02
C HIS A 30 -1.12 2.79 17.53
N GLY A 31 -0.72 3.73 18.40
CA GLY A 31 -1.59 4.81 18.86
C GLY A 31 -2.12 5.69 17.72
N MET A 32 -1.26 6.10 16.78
CA MET A 32 -1.65 6.88 15.61
C MET A 32 -2.65 6.12 14.72
N ALA A 33 -2.44 4.82 14.53
CA ALA A 33 -3.34 3.96 13.78
C ALA A 33 -4.73 3.84 14.46
N VAL A 34 -4.79 3.75 15.79
CA VAL A 34 -6.06 3.78 16.54
C VAL A 34 -6.76 5.13 16.40
N VAL A 35 -6.03 6.24 16.52
CA VAL A 35 -6.60 7.59 16.33
C VAL A 35 -7.17 7.73 14.92
N TYR A 36 -6.43 7.25 13.91
CA TYR A 36 -6.87 7.25 12.52
C TYR A 36 -8.14 6.40 12.32
N LEU A 37 -8.18 5.19 12.89
CA LEU A 37 -9.37 4.35 12.85
C LEU A 37 -10.59 5.04 13.47
N VAL A 38 -10.44 5.67 14.63
CA VAL A 38 -11.52 6.43 15.30
C VAL A 38 -11.99 7.60 14.44
N ALA A 39 -11.05 8.35 13.83
CA ALA A 39 -11.38 9.45 12.92
C ALA A 39 -12.14 8.96 11.67
N LEU A 40 -11.73 7.83 11.09
CA LEU A 40 -12.45 7.19 9.99
C LEU A 40 -13.85 6.71 10.42
N THR A 41 -13.98 6.11 11.61
CA THR A 41 -15.29 5.73 12.14
C THR A 41 -16.20 6.95 12.31
N PHE A 42 -15.68 8.07 12.81
CA PHE A 42 -16.42 9.33 12.85
C PHE A 42 -16.88 9.77 11.46
N LEU A 43 -15.97 9.79 10.47
CA LEU A 43 -16.30 10.13 9.08
C LEU A 43 -17.36 9.19 8.48
N LEU A 44 -17.28 7.89 8.78
CA LEU A 44 -18.26 6.90 8.32
C LEU A 44 -19.68 7.23 8.77
N PHE A 45 -19.86 7.89 9.92
CA PHE A 45 -21.19 8.32 10.39
C PHE A 45 -21.65 9.67 9.82
N GLN A 46 -20.77 10.46 9.21
CA GLN A 46 -21.15 11.73 8.58
C GLN A 46 -21.86 11.51 7.23
N THR A 47 -22.59 12.51 6.76
CA THR A 47 -23.00 12.56 5.35
C THR A 47 -21.80 12.92 4.47
N ARG A 48 -21.87 12.62 3.16
CA ARG A 48 -20.78 12.96 2.23
C ARG A 48 -20.49 14.46 2.23
N ASP A 49 -21.55 15.29 2.22
CA ASP A 49 -21.40 16.73 2.13
C ASP A 49 -20.89 17.33 3.45
N ASP A 50 -21.37 16.83 4.60
CA ASP A 50 -20.81 17.21 5.91
C ASP A 50 -19.35 16.80 6.03
N ALA A 51 -18.99 15.59 5.55
CA ALA A 51 -17.60 15.13 5.56
C ALA A 51 -16.70 16.02 4.69
N ARG A 52 -17.17 16.46 3.52
CA ARG A 52 -16.45 17.41 2.65
C ARG A 52 -16.28 18.76 3.33
N GLN A 53 -17.31 19.28 4.00
CA GLN A 53 -17.19 20.51 4.77
C GLN A 53 -16.27 20.33 5.99
N PHE A 54 -16.29 19.17 6.63
CA PHE A 54 -15.40 18.85 7.73
C PHE A 54 -13.93 18.88 7.33
N MET A 55 -13.60 18.51 6.08
CA MET A 55 -12.22 18.59 5.57
C MET A 55 -11.64 20.02 5.64
N LYS A 56 -12.47 21.07 5.63
CA LYS A 56 -12.03 22.47 5.78
C LYS A 56 -11.33 22.76 7.10
N TYR A 57 -11.67 22.02 8.16
CA TYR A 57 -11.00 22.14 9.45
C TYR A 57 -9.58 21.54 9.45
N LEU A 58 -9.28 20.65 8.49
CA LEU A 58 -7.93 20.09 8.33
C LEU A 58 -7.07 20.98 7.44
N HIS A 59 -7.60 21.40 6.30
CA HIS A 59 -6.97 22.37 5.41
C HIS A 59 -8.03 23.32 4.81
N PRO A 60 -7.81 24.64 4.85
CA PRO A 60 -8.82 25.63 4.44
C PRO A 60 -9.21 25.52 2.96
N ASP A 61 -8.32 25.00 2.11
CA ASP A 61 -8.51 24.89 0.66
C ASP A 61 -9.38 23.69 0.24
N LEU A 62 -9.90 22.90 1.19
CA LEU A 62 -10.70 21.70 0.95
C LEU A 62 -12.21 21.99 0.93
N GLY A 63 -13.00 20.97 0.57
CA GLY A 63 -14.46 21.07 0.52
C GLY A 63 -14.98 21.88 -0.68
N VAL A 64 -14.16 22.01 -1.72
CA VAL A 64 -14.48 22.57 -3.03
C VAL A 64 -14.35 21.48 -4.07
N GLU A 65 -15.28 21.43 -5.03
CA GLU A 65 -15.25 20.45 -6.10
C GLU A 65 -13.99 20.63 -6.97
N LEU A 66 -13.35 19.51 -7.30
CA LEU A 66 -12.12 19.49 -8.07
C LEU A 66 -12.42 19.27 -9.56
N PRO A 67 -11.67 19.90 -10.48
CA PRO A 67 -11.79 19.59 -11.90
C PRO A 67 -11.39 18.14 -12.18
N GLU A 68 -12.20 17.43 -12.96
CA GLU A 68 -11.86 16.08 -13.41
C GLU A 68 -10.62 16.13 -14.33
N ARG A 69 -9.61 15.32 -14.01
CA ARG A 69 -8.40 15.20 -14.82
C ARG A 69 -8.30 13.79 -15.38
N SER A 70 -8.41 13.68 -16.70
CA SER A 70 -8.22 12.43 -17.45
C SER A 70 -6.91 12.51 -18.22
N TYR A 71 -6.03 11.53 -18.06
CA TYR A 71 -4.69 11.50 -18.69
C TYR A 71 -4.73 10.81 -20.06
N GLY A 72 -5.64 9.87 -20.26
CA GLY A 72 -5.79 9.05 -21.47
C GLY A 72 -6.78 9.61 -22.50
N THR A 73 -6.86 10.94 -22.66
CA THR A 73 -7.72 11.55 -23.69
C THR A 73 -7.04 11.57 -25.07
N ASP A 74 -5.73 11.79 -25.12
CA ASP A 74 -4.90 11.67 -26.32
C ASP A 74 -3.63 10.88 -26.01
N CYS A 75 -3.56 9.65 -26.49
CA CYS A 75 -2.44 8.75 -26.22
C CYS A 75 -1.32 8.78 -27.27
N ARG A 76 -1.34 9.78 -28.17
CA ARG A 76 -0.24 9.98 -29.11
C ARG A 76 0.99 10.48 -28.36
N ILE A 77 2.10 9.75 -28.52
CA ILE A 77 3.40 10.12 -27.95
C ILE A 77 3.93 11.38 -28.66
N TYR A 78 3.72 11.48 -29.96
CA TYR A 78 4.15 12.60 -30.79
C TYR A 78 2.95 13.34 -31.37
N VAL A 79 2.81 14.61 -31.00
CA VAL A 79 1.76 15.53 -31.46
C VAL A 79 2.44 16.74 -32.10
N PRO A 80 2.72 16.71 -33.41
CA PRO A 80 3.49 17.76 -34.09
C PRO A 80 2.80 19.12 -34.06
N ASP A 81 1.47 19.13 -34.00
CA ASP A 81 0.63 20.33 -34.06
C ASP A 81 0.42 21.00 -32.69
N HIS A 82 0.99 20.46 -31.61
CA HIS A 82 0.75 20.99 -30.27
C HIS A 82 1.57 22.27 -30.01
N PRO A 83 0.96 23.37 -29.52
CA PRO A 83 1.58 24.69 -29.49
C PRO A 83 2.77 24.83 -28.53
N LYS A 84 2.88 23.97 -27.51
CA LYS A 84 3.94 24.05 -26.48
C LYS A 84 5.10 23.07 -26.66
N SER A 85 4.82 21.86 -27.15
CA SER A 85 5.80 20.78 -27.22
C SER A 85 5.25 19.65 -28.08
N ARG A 86 6.09 19.08 -28.94
CA ARG A 86 5.73 17.94 -29.79
C ARG A 86 5.50 16.64 -29.00
N PHE A 87 5.92 16.59 -27.73
CA PHE A 87 5.72 15.45 -26.81
C PHE A 87 4.94 15.87 -25.57
N ASN A 88 4.02 16.84 -25.70
CA ASN A 88 3.29 17.42 -24.58
C ASN A 88 2.61 16.38 -23.68
N ASN A 89 2.00 15.34 -24.26
CA ASN A 89 1.33 14.28 -23.52
C ASN A 89 2.28 13.50 -22.62
N VAL A 90 3.56 13.38 -23.01
CA VAL A 90 4.60 12.74 -22.20
C VAL A 90 5.02 13.67 -21.06
N TYR A 91 5.34 14.93 -21.35
CA TYR A 91 5.84 15.87 -20.32
C TYR A 91 4.85 16.13 -19.17
N ILE A 92 3.54 16.11 -19.44
CA ILE A 92 2.52 16.36 -18.40
C ILE A 92 2.46 15.23 -17.36
N ILE A 93 2.85 14.01 -17.74
CA ILE A 93 2.78 12.81 -16.90
C ILE A 93 4.07 12.64 -16.07
N PHE A 94 5.21 13.11 -16.60
CA PHE A 94 6.56 12.85 -16.07
C PHE A 94 6.94 13.56 -14.75
N ASP A 95 6.05 14.29 -14.10
CA ASP A 95 6.43 15.24 -13.04
C ASP A 95 6.37 14.61 -11.62
N GLU A 96 5.17 14.43 -11.07
CA GLU A 96 4.97 14.01 -9.67
C GLU A 96 4.79 12.49 -9.54
N PHE A 97 4.09 11.87 -10.50
CA PHE A 97 3.72 10.46 -10.43
C PHE A 97 4.92 9.53 -10.64
N VAL A 98 5.90 9.90 -11.47
CA VAL A 98 7.13 9.11 -11.67
C VAL A 98 7.90 8.95 -10.36
N ILE A 99 8.09 10.05 -9.62
CA ILE A 99 8.79 10.02 -8.33
C ILE A 99 7.98 9.21 -7.31
N ALA A 100 6.66 9.40 -7.27
CA ALA A 100 5.77 8.67 -6.38
C ALA A 100 5.82 7.15 -6.64
N HIS A 101 5.82 6.71 -7.91
CA HIS A 101 5.95 5.32 -8.29
C HIS A 101 7.31 4.75 -7.87
N ILE A 102 8.41 5.39 -8.24
CA ILE A 102 9.76 4.89 -7.92
C ILE A 102 9.94 4.77 -6.40
N LEU A 103 9.61 5.82 -5.63
CA LEU A 103 9.76 5.81 -4.17
C LEU A 103 8.77 4.85 -3.50
N GLY A 104 7.53 4.78 -4.00
CA GLY A 104 6.51 3.87 -3.50
C GLY A 104 6.92 2.41 -3.66
N TRP A 105 7.42 2.03 -4.84
CA TRP A 105 7.89 0.67 -5.11
C TRP A 105 9.20 0.32 -4.40
N TRP A 106 10.09 1.30 -4.23
CA TRP A 106 11.26 1.15 -3.37
C TRP A 106 10.86 0.86 -1.93
N GLY A 107 9.92 1.63 -1.37
CA GLY A 107 9.40 1.43 -0.01
C GLY A 107 8.71 0.08 0.17
N LYS A 108 7.86 -0.32 -0.79
CA LYS A 108 7.23 -1.64 -0.83
C LYS A 108 8.25 -2.78 -0.87
N ALA A 109 9.31 -2.62 -1.65
CA ALA A 109 10.35 -3.63 -1.78
C ALA A 109 11.12 -3.87 -0.47
N ILE A 110 11.45 -2.80 0.26
CA ILE A 110 12.07 -2.91 1.60
C ILE A 110 11.15 -3.59 2.60
N MET A 111 9.85 -3.37 2.48
CA MET A 111 8.83 -3.89 3.39
C MET A 111 8.48 -5.36 3.13
N ILE A 112 8.28 -5.76 1.87
CA ILE A 112 7.81 -7.11 1.49
C ILE A 112 8.99 -8.08 1.26
N ARG A 113 10.15 -7.55 0.84
CA ARG A 113 11.42 -8.28 0.64
C ARG A 113 11.32 -9.50 -0.27
N ASN A 114 10.35 -9.51 -1.18
CA ASN A 114 10.08 -10.63 -2.07
C ASN A 114 9.78 -10.17 -3.49
N GLN A 115 10.72 -10.42 -4.41
CA GLN A 115 10.64 -9.95 -5.79
C GLN A 115 9.41 -10.47 -6.56
N PRO A 116 9.07 -11.78 -6.54
CA PRO A 116 7.87 -12.26 -7.24
C PRO A 116 6.59 -11.61 -6.73
N LEU A 117 6.43 -11.48 -5.41
CA LEU A 117 5.24 -10.89 -4.81
C LEU A 117 5.10 -9.40 -5.18
N LEU A 118 6.21 -8.67 -5.24
CA LEU A 118 6.22 -7.27 -5.67
C LEU A 118 5.79 -7.10 -7.13
N TRP A 119 6.20 -8.00 -8.03
CA TRP A 119 5.74 -8.00 -9.41
C TRP A 119 4.25 -8.30 -9.52
N VAL A 120 3.74 -9.26 -8.74
CA VAL A 120 2.31 -9.56 -8.69
C VAL A 120 1.51 -8.35 -8.22
N LEU A 121 1.99 -7.63 -7.21
CA LEU A 121 1.36 -6.40 -6.75
C LEU A 121 1.45 -5.29 -7.81
N SER A 122 2.58 -5.17 -8.51
CA SER A 122 2.77 -4.12 -9.52
C SER A 122 1.82 -4.29 -10.69
N ILE A 123 1.81 -5.47 -11.30
CA ILE A 123 0.87 -5.77 -12.40
C ILE A 123 -0.58 -5.75 -11.88
N GLY A 124 -0.81 -6.22 -10.65
CA GLY A 124 -2.11 -6.24 -10.02
C GLY A 124 -2.71 -4.85 -9.86
N PHE A 125 -1.91 -3.86 -9.46
CA PHE A 125 -2.39 -2.48 -9.27
C PHE A 125 -2.81 -1.83 -10.59
N GLU A 126 -2.03 -1.98 -11.65
CA GLU A 126 -2.37 -1.50 -13.01
C GLU A 126 -3.66 -2.15 -13.54
N LEU A 127 -3.85 -3.44 -13.24
CA LEU A 127 -5.08 -4.15 -13.56
C LEU A 127 -6.28 -3.59 -12.76
N MET A 128 -6.07 -3.11 -11.53
CA MET A 128 -7.10 -2.41 -10.76
C MET A 128 -7.43 -1.06 -11.36
N GLU A 129 -6.44 -0.28 -11.83
CA GLU A 129 -6.69 0.99 -12.51
C GLU A 129 -7.50 0.77 -13.80
N LEU A 130 -7.10 -0.22 -14.61
CA LEU A 130 -7.87 -0.63 -15.78
C LEU A 130 -9.31 -1.06 -15.42
N THR A 131 -9.47 -1.76 -14.29
CA THR A 131 -10.79 -2.20 -13.81
C THR A 131 -11.65 -1.01 -13.41
N PHE A 132 -11.09 -0.02 -12.70
CA PHE A 132 -11.84 1.08 -12.09
C PHE A 132 -11.84 2.39 -12.91
N ARG A 133 -11.19 2.45 -14.09
CA ARG A 133 -11.21 3.63 -14.99
C ARG A 133 -12.59 4.11 -15.42
N HIS A 134 -13.60 3.24 -15.37
CA HIS A 134 -14.98 3.61 -15.66
C HIS A 134 -15.64 4.40 -14.52
N MET A 135 -15.14 4.26 -13.29
CA MET A 135 -15.59 4.98 -12.09
C MET A 135 -14.75 6.23 -11.83
N LEU A 136 -13.43 6.13 -12.00
CA LEU A 136 -12.50 7.22 -11.70
C LEU A 136 -11.79 7.70 -12.97
N PRO A 137 -12.04 8.94 -13.43
CA PRO A 137 -11.38 9.51 -14.61
C PRO A 137 -9.85 9.55 -14.50
N ASN A 138 -9.33 9.65 -13.27
CA ASN A 138 -7.88 9.65 -13.02
C ASN A 138 -7.20 8.34 -13.42
N PHE A 139 -7.90 7.20 -13.40
CA PHE A 139 -7.37 5.90 -13.83
C PHE A 139 -7.48 5.67 -15.34
N ASN A 140 -8.05 6.63 -16.07
CA ASN A 140 -8.03 6.58 -17.52
C ASN A 140 -6.68 7.10 -18.00
N GLU A 141 -5.73 6.18 -18.14
CA GLU A 141 -4.35 6.42 -18.58
C GLU A 141 -4.09 5.75 -19.93
N CYS A 142 -2.96 6.10 -20.56
CA CYS A 142 -2.58 5.53 -21.83
C CYS A 142 -1.94 4.15 -21.67
N TRP A 143 -2.11 3.27 -22.65
CA TRP A 143 -1.54 1.92 -22.58
C TRP A 143 -0.02 1.92 -22.37
N TRP A 144 0.69 2.89 -22.96
CA TRP A 144 2.14 3.02 -22.83
C TRP A 144 2.54 3.63 -21.48
N ASP A 145 1.65 4.37 -20.84
CA ASP A 145 1.85 4.91 -19.49
C ASP A 145 1.87 3.73 -18.50
N SER A 146 0.74 3.03 -18.40
CA SER A 146 0.57 1.89 -17.50
C SER A 146 1.58 0.75 -17.76
N ILE A 147 1.83 0.38 -19.03
CA ILE A 147 2.72 -0.75 -19.34
C ILE A 147 4.19 -0.34 -19.34
N VAL A 148 4.55 0.72 -20.07
CA VAL A 148 5.98 1.04 -20.28
C VAL A 148 6.48 1.93 -19.16
N LEU A 149 5.80 3.03 -18.86
CA LEU A 149 6.27 3.97 -17.84
C LEU A 149 6.11 3.39 -16.44
N ASP A 150 4.93 2.90 -16.07
CA ASP A 150 4.69 2.44 -14.71
C ASP A 150 5.29 1.04 -14.48
N ILE A 151 4.80 -0.01 -15.14
CA ILE A 151 5.30 -1.38 -14.89
C ILE A 151 6.79 -1.52 -15.19
N LEU A 152 7.22 -1.18 -16.41
CA LEU A 152 8.56 -1.55 -16.90
C LEU A 152 9.67 -0.57 -16.50
N ILE A 153 9.34 0.70 -16.24
CA ILE A 153 10.34 1.71 -15.88
C ILE A 153 10.26 2.02 -14.38
N CYS A 154 9.20 2.69 -13.93
CA CYS A 154 9.11 3.23 -12.57
C CYS A 154 9.04 2.12 -11.52
N ASN A 155 8.10 1.19 -11.67
CA ASN A 155 7.83 0.12 -10.73
C ASN A 155 9.01 -0.86 -10.71
N TRP A 156 9.48 -1.29 -11.89
CA TRP A 156 10.67 -2.13 -12.01
C TRP A 156 11.90 -1.49 -11.34
N PHE A 157 12.18 -0.22 -11.62
CA PHE A 157 13.34 0.47 -11.05
C PHE A 157 13.22 0.62 -9.53
N GLY A 158 12.04 0.99 -9.02
CA GLY A 158 11.77 1.05 -7.58
C GLY A 158 11.95 -0.30 -6.90
N ILE A 159 11.39 -1.37 -7.47
CA ILE A 159 11.55 -2.73 -6.94
C ILE A 159 13.03 -3.15 -6.97
N TRP A 160 13.72 -2.94 -8.10
CA TRP A 160 15.13 -3.31 -8.26
C TRP A 160 16.03 -2.58 -7.25
N THR A 161 15.90 -1.26 -7.13
CA THR A 161 16.67 -0.45 -6.16
C THR A 161 16.35 -0.84 -4.72
N GLY A 162 15.08 -1.08 -4.39
CA GLY A 162 14.67 -1.49 -3.05
C GLY A 162 15.20 -2.88 -2.68
N MET A 163 15.12 -3.85 -3.58
CA MET A 163 15.69 -5.19 -3.37
C MET A 163 17.22 -5.18 -3.33
N ARG A 164 17.88 -4.27 -4.06
CA ARG A 164 19.33 -4.05 -3.95
C ARG A 164 19.69 -3.46 -2.59
N THR A 165 18.88 -2.54 -2.06
CA THR A 165 19.01 -1.98 -0.71
C THR A 165 18.93 -3.10 0.33
N VAL A 166 17.90 -3.95 0.26
CA VAL A 166 17.76 -5.12 1.17
C VAL A 166 19.01 -5.99 1.13
N ARG A 167 19.49 -6.38 -0.06
CA ARG A 167 20.70 -7.21 -0.22
C ARG A 167 21.97 -6.54 0.31
N TYR A 168 22.09 -5.22 0.18
CA TYR A 168 23.24 -4.48 0.69
C TYR A 168 23.33 -4.56 2.23
N PHE A 169 22.19 -4.60 2.90
CA PHE A 169 22.11 -4.68 4.36
C PHE A 169 22.05 -6.12 4.92
N ASP A 170 21.52 -7.10 4.17
CA ASP A 170 21.35 -8.53 4.55
C ASP A 170 22.69 -9.22 4.92
N GLY A 171 23.81 -8.82 4.30
CA GLY A 171 25.14 -9.40 4.54
C GLY A 171 26.02 -8.67 5.57
N ARG A 172 25.54 -7.60 6.20
CA ARG A 172 26.34 -6.81 7.16
C ARG A 172 26.06 -7.29 8.59
N THR A 173 27.03 -8.00 9.18
CA THR A 173 27.06 -8.19 10.63
C THR A 173 27.43 -6.87 11.29
N TYR A 174 26.46 -6.22 11.93
CA TYR A 174 26.70 -4.99 12.64
C TYR A 174 27.10 -5.32 14.08
N GLU A 175 28.36 -5.06 14.46
CA GLU A 175 28.72 -4.96 15.87
C GLU A 175 28.11 -3.68 16.45
N TRP A 176 27.06 -3.86 17.25
CA TRP A 176 26.23 -2.77 17.73
C TRP A 176 26.81 -2.10 18.97
N VAL A 177 28.00 -1.49 18.84
CA VAL A 177 28.61 -0.69 19.90
C VAL A 177 27.80 0.59 20.15
N GLY A 178 27.71 1.05 21.41
CA GLY A 178 26.96 2.24 21.81
C GLY A 178 27.47 3.54 21.16
N LEU A 179 26.60 4.57 21.06
CA LEU A 179 26.92 5.84 20.37
C LEU A 179 28.16 6.55 20.96
N SER A 180 28.38 6.41 22.27
CA SER A 180 29.52 6.98 22.99
C SER A 180 30.86 6.34 22.61
N ARG A 181 30.85 5.08 22.15
CA ARG A 181 32.05 4.33 21.77
C ARG A 181 32.40 4.46 20.29
N GLN A 182 31.66 5.27 19.53
CA GLN A 182 31.95 5.51 18.11
C GLN A 182 33.06 6.55 17.95
N PRO A 183 34.11 6.26 17.17
CA PRO A 183 35.33 7.09 17.12
C PRO A 183 35.10 8.46 16.46
N ASN A 184 34.25 8.52 15.43
CA ASN A 184 34.06 9.72 14.60
C ASN A 184 32.61 10.20 14.58
N ILE A 185 32.41 11.50 14.33
CA ILE A 185 31.07 12.12 14.19
C ILE A 185 30.29 11.47 13.02
N ILE A 186 30.95 11.20 11.89
CA ILE A 186 30.35 10.50 10.75
C ILE A 186 29.87 9.11 11.15
N SER A 187 30.65 8.38 11.97
CA SER A 187 30.24 7.07 12.49
C SER A 187 29.08 7.17 13.47
N LYS A 188 28.99 8.24 14.27
CA LYS A 188 27.84 8.53 15.15
C LYS A 188 26.58 8.81 14.32
N VAL A 189 26.66 9.64 13.28
CA VAL A 189 25.53 9.92 12.37
C VAL A 189 25.12 8.66 11.63
N LYS A 190 26.06 7.90 11.06
CA LYS A 190 25.77 6.61 10.41
C LYS A 190 25.13 5.62 11.37
N ARG A 191 25.57 5.60 12.63
CA ARG A 191 24.99 4.75 13.69
C ARG A 191 23.57 5.17 14.05
N MET A 192 23.31 6.47 14.17
CA MET A 192 21.99 7.05 14.43
C MET A 192 21.02 6.70 13.30
N LEU A 193 21.43 6.93 12.04
CA LEU A 193 20.62 6.56 10.88
C LEU A 193 20.38 5.04 10.79
N GLY A 194 21.38 4.23 11.14
CA GLY A 194 21.26 2.77 11.20
C GLY A 194 20.29 2.27 12.27
N GLN A 195 19.93 3.06 13.28
CA GLN A 195 18.87 2.68 14.23
C GLN A 195 17.51 2.64 13.54
N PHE A 196 17.28 3.48 12.54
CA PHE A 196 16.03 3.49 11.77
C PHE A 196 15.89 2.33 10.79
N THR A 197 16.94 1.53 10.64
CA THR A 197 16.87 0.30 9.85
C THR A 197 16.38 -0.89 10.69
N PRO A 198 15.68 -1.85 10.07
CA PRO A 198 15.31 -3.11 10.71
C PRO A 198 16.49 -3.80 11.41
N ALA A 199 16.19 -4.53 12.50
CA ALA A 199 17.22 -5.28 13.22
C ALA A 199 17.83 -6.41 12.38
N GLN A 200 17.03 -7.00 11.50
CA GLN A 200 17.41 -8.02 10.54
C GLN A 200 16.82 -7.67 9.16
N TRP A 201 17.63 -7.88 8.13
CA TRP A 201 17.30 -7.62 6.72
C TRP A 201 17.03 -8.92 5.94
N ASP A 202 16.76 -9.99 6.68
CA ASP A 202 16.39 -11.30 6.16
C ASP A 202 15.23 -11.20 5.16
N LYS A 203 15.32 -12.00 4.10
CA LYS A 203 14.24 -12.11 3.12
C LYS A 203 13.04 -12.81 3.75
N ASP A 204 11.88 -12.20 3.58
CA ASP A 204 10.63 -12.81 4.06
C ASP A 204 10.25 -14.01 3.19
N GLU A 205 10.09 -15.17 3.84
CA GLU A 205 9.78 -16.43 3.18
C GLU A 205 8.26 -16.64 3.05
N TRP A 206 7.69 -16.18 1.93
CA TRP A 206 6.25 -16.27 1.68
C TRP A 206 5.78 -17.65 1.21
N HIS A 207 6.56 -18.32 0.34
CA HIS A 207 6.31 -19.68 -0.19
C HIS A 207 4.84 -20.00 -0.54
N PRO A 208 4.21 -19.27 -1.47
CA PRO A 208 2.79 -19.46 -1.81
C PRO A 208 2.49 -20.86 -2.36
N THR A 209 3.48 -21.54 -2.94
CA THR A 209 3.35 -22.88 -3.55
C THR A 209 3.47 -24.05 -2.57
N ARG A 210 3.70 -23.81 -1.27
CA ARG A 210 3.80 -24.89 -0.27
C ARG A 210 2.50 -25.65 -0.02
N GLY A 211 1.35 -25.02 -0.29
CA GLY A 211 0.06 -25.66 -0.17
C GLY A 211 -1.10 -24.72 -0.50
N PRO A 212 -2.29 -25.26 -0.77
CA PRO A 212 -3.45 -24.48 -1.20
C PRO A 212 -3.90 -23.45 -0.14
N TRP A 213 -3.80 -23.78 1.15
CA TRP A 213 -4.12 -22.84 2.22
C TRP A 213 -3.12 -21.68 2.32
N ARG A 214 -1.82 -22.00 2.19
CA ARG A 214 -0.75 -21.00 2.17
C ARG A 214 -0.89 -20.05 0.99
N PHE A 215 -1.31 -20.58 -0.16
CA PHE A 215 -1.61 -19.78 -1.34
C PHE A 215 -2.74 -18.78 -1.09
N ILE A 216 -3.88 -19.21 -0.52
CA ILE A 216 -5.00 -18.31 -0.15
C ILE A 216 -4.53 -17.23 0.82
N GLN A 217 -3.72 -17.58 1.82
CA GLN A 217 -3.21 -16.62 2.80
C GLN A 217 -2.34 -15.54 2.13
N VAL A 218 -1.38 -15.93 1.29
CA VAL A 218 -0.56 -14.96 0.53
C VAL A 218 -1.40 -14.14 -0.43
N LEU A 219 -2.40 -14.75 -1.10
CA LEU A 219 -3.32 -14.03 -1.97
C LEU A 219 -4.16 -13.00 -1.19
N SER A 220 -4.62 -13.33 0.02
CA SER A 220 -5.37 -12.41 0.87
C SER A 220 -4.55 -11.17 1.24
N LEU A 221 -3.24 -11.33 1.47
CA LEU A 221 -2.33 -10.19 1.64
C LEU A 221 -2.31 -9.29 0.41
N CYS A 222 -2.21 -9.86 -0.81
CA CYS A 222 -2.26 -9.07 -2.03
C CYS A 222 -3.56 -8.29 -2.17
N VAL A 223 -4.71 -8.93 -1.89
CA VAL A 223 -6.03 -8.30 -1.98
C VAL A 223 -6.15 -7.13 -1.00
N VAL A 224 -5.76 -7.32 0.26
CA VAL A 224 -5.78 -6.23 1.25
C VAL A 224 -4.84 -5.11 0.84
N PHE A 225 -3.66 -5.43 0.32
CA PHE A 225 -2.71 -4.42 -0.17
C PHE A 225 -3.32 -3.56 -1.28
N MET A 226 -3.88 -4.19 -2.31
CA MET A 226 -4.54 -3.48 -3.42
C MET A 226 -5.74 -2.66 -2.93
N ALA A 227 -6.53 -3.18 -1.98
CA ALA A 227 -7.66 -2.46 -1.41
C ALA A 227 -7.23 -1.17 -0.67
N VAL A 228 -6.16 -1.23 0.13
CA VAL A 228 -5.60 -0.05 0.80
C VAL A 228 -5.15 1.01 -0.20
N GLU A 229 -4.51 0.60 -1.29
CA GLU A 229 -4.09 1.51 -2.35
C GLU A 229 -5.28 2.13 -3.07
N LEU A 230 -6.24 1.32 -3.52
CA LEU A 230 -7.47 1.79 -4.16
C LEU A 230 -8.27 2.74 -3.26
N ASN A 231 -8.39 2.44 -1.97
CA ASN A 231 -9.04 3.32 -1.01
C ASN A 231 -8.43 4.73 -1.02
N THR A 232 -7.13 4.87 -1.28
CA THR A 232 -6.49 6.19 -1.42
C THR A 232 -7.15 7.01 -2.53
N PHE A 233 -7.40 6.39 -3.68
CA PHE A 233 -7.95 7.04 -4.86
C PHE A 233 -9.45 7.30 -4.73
N PHE A 234 -10.19 6.37 -4.12
CA PHE A 234 -11.61 6.55 -3.87
C PHE A 234 -11.88 7.59 -2.77
N LEU A 235 -11.12 7.58 -1.67
CA LEU A 235 -11.27 8.56 -0.59
C LEU A 235 -10.96 9.97 -1.08
N LYS A 236 -9.85 10.17 -1.81
CA LYS A 236 -9.50 11.50 -2.34
C LYS A 236 -10.59 12.03 -3.28
N PHE A 237 -11.18 11.15 -4.10
CA PHE A 237 -12.26 11.52 -5.01
C PHE A 237 -13.55 11.87 -4.25
N CYS A 238 -13.99 11.01 -3.33
CA CYS A 238 -15.23 11.22 -2.58
C CYS A 238 -15.19 12.48 -1.70
N LEU A 239 -14.02 12.77 -1.11
CA LEU A 239 -13.82 13.89 -0.17
C LEU A 239 -13.30 15.17 -0.83
N TRP A 240 -13.14 15.19 -2.16
CA TRP A 240 -12.55 16.32 -2.90
C TRP A 240 -11.18 16.77 -2.37
N ILE A 241 -10.28 15.80 -2.17
CA ILE A 241 -8.91 16.07 -1.74
C ILE A 241 -8.01 16.10 -2.98
N PRO A 242 -7.37 17.23 -3.31
CA PRO A 242 -6.53 17.33 -4.48
C PRO A 242 -5.27 16.47 -4.32
N PRO A 243 -4.70 15.90 -5.41
CA PRO A 243 -3.53 15.03 -5.35
C PRO A 243 -2.32 15.64 -4.61
N ARG A 244 -2.13 16.95 -4.75
CA ARG A 244 -1.02 17.71 -4.13
C ARG A 244 -1.24 18.05 -2.66
N ASN A 245 -2.40 17.71 -2.09
CA ASN A 245 -2.69 18.04 -0.71
C ASN A 245 -1.85 17.18 0.24
N PRO A 246 -1.19 17.77 1.25
CA PRO A 246 -0.39 17.03 2.23
C PRO A 246 -1.14 15.91 2.96
N LEU A 247 -2.47 15.97 3.11
CA LEU A 247 -3.26 14.91 3.73
C LEU A 247 -3.06 13.54 3.06
N ILE A 248 -2.92 13.51 1.73
CA ILE A 248 -2.66 12.27 1.00
C ILE A 248 -1.29 11.72 1.39
N VAL A 249 -0.28 12.60 1.44
CA VAL A 249 1.08 12.23 1.85
C VAL A 249 1.11 11.75 3.30
N TYR A 250 0.42 12.43 4.22
CA TYR A 250 0.32 12.00 5.62
C TYR A 250 -0.33 10.63 5.76
N ARG A 251 -1.41 10.37 5.01
CA ARG A 251 -2.05 9.06 4.97
C ARG A 251 -1.11 7.99 4.41
N LEU A 252 -0.40 8.26 3.32
CA LEU A 252 0.56 7.32 2.72
C LEU A 252 1.71 6.99 3.68
N VAL A 253 2.27 8.00 4.36
CA VAL A 253 3.31 7.81 5.37
C VAL A 253 2.78 7.01 6.56
N LEU A 254 1.57 7.30 7.04
CA LEU A 254 0.95 6.55 8.13
C LEU A 254 0.74 5.08 7.73
N TRP A 255 0.18 4.81 6.54
CA TRP A 255 0.03 3.46 6.04
C TRP A 255 1.37 2.74 5.85
N TRP A 256 2.40 3.44 5.39
CA TRP A 256 3.75 2.87 5.30
C TRP A 256 4.29 2.47 6.68
N LEU A 257 4.15 3.34 7.69
CA LEU A 257 4.57 3.05 9.07
C LEU A 257 3.78 1.89 9.70
N ILE A 258 2.48 1.78 9.42
CA ILE A 258 1.62 0.69 9.89
C ILE A 258 1.96 -0.62 9.19
N ALA A 259 2.22 -0.57 7.87
CA ALA A 259 2.41 -1.75 7.06
C ALA A 259 3.72 -2.50 7.38
N ILE A 260 4.78 -1.80 7.82
CA ILE A 260 6.06 -2.45 8.22
C ILE A 260 5.85 -3.51 9.31
N PRO A 261 5.26 -3.19 10.50
CA PRO A 261 4.97 -4.21 11.51
C PRO A 261 3.87 -5.17 11.07
N THR A 262 2.84 -4.73 10.33
CA THR A 262 1.78 -5.63 9.82
C THR A 262 2.35 -6.75 8.97
N ILE A 263 3.21 -6.44 7.98
CA ILE A 263 3.76 -7.44 7.06
C ILE A 263 4.66 -8.41 7.81
N ARG A 264 5.47 -7.92 8.77
CA ARG A 264 6.33 -8.79 9.58
C ARG A 264 5.53 -9.69 10.54
N GLU A 265 4.50 -9.16 11.19
CA GLU A 265 3.58 -9.94 12.03
C GLU A 265 2.86 -11.01 11.22
N TYR A 266 2.36 -10.64 10.03
CA TYR A 266 1.67 -11.58 9.15
C TYR A 266 2.61 -12.67 8.64
N ASN A 267 3.81 -12.30 8.17
CA ASN A 267 4.81 -13.26 7.73
C ASN A 267 5.21 -14.24 8.86
N THR A 268 5.42 -13.71 10.07
CA THR A 268 5.72 -14.51 11.27
C THR A 268 4.58 -15.47 11.60
N TYR A 269 3.33 -14.98 11.59
CA TYR A 269 2.13 -15.81 11.80
C TYR A 269 2.04 -16.95 10.77
N LEU A 270 2.39 -16.67 9.53
CA LEU A 270 2.41 -17.65 8.47
C LEU A 270 3.52 -18.69 8.69
N GLN A 271 4.71 -18.29 9.13
CA GLN A 271 5.84 -19.21 9.33
C GLN A 271 5.77 -20.03 10.62
N ASP A 272 5.12 -19.53 11.67
CA ASP A 272 4.99 -20.23 12.94
C ASP A 272 4.32 -21.59 12.69
N SER A 273 4.79 -22.67 13.32
CA SER A 273 4.25 -24.02 13.22
C SER A 273 3.40 -24.42 14.43
N LYS A 274 3.30 -23.55 15.45
CA LYS A 274 2.56 -23.82 16.68
C LYS A 274 1.07 -24.10 16.43
N PRO A 275 0.43 -24.97 17.24
CA PRO A 275 -0.98 -25.31 17.07
C PRO A 275 -1.93 -24.12 17.37
N PHE A 276 -1.56 -23.22 18.28
CA PHE A 276 -2.33 -22.02 18.61
C PHE A 276 -1.55 -20.78 18.19
N LYS A 277 -1.93 -20.18 17.07
CA LYS A 277 -1.31 -18.96 16.53
C LYS A 277 -2.28 -17.80 16.65
N LYS A 278 -1.77 -16.65 17.08
CA LYS A 278 -2.53 -15.39 17.09
C LYS A 278 -1.98 -14.47 16.02
N VAL A 279 -2.88 -13.90 15.23
CA VAL A 279 -2.54 -12.81 14.31
C VAL A 279 -2.22 -11.57 15.15
N GLY A 280 -1.15 -10.87 14.78
CA GLY A 280 -0.66 -9.72 15.55
C GLY A 280 -1.61 -8.52 15.53
N SER A 281 -1.44 -7.61 16.48
CA SER A 281 -2.35 -6.47 16.67
C SER A 281 -2.32 -5.50 15.51
N PHE A 282 -1.16 -5.29 14.88
CA PHE A 282 -1.07 -4.44 13.69
C PHE A 282 -1.81 -5.03 12.50
N CYS A 283 -1.82 -6.36 12.35
CA CYS A 283 -2.61 -6.99 11.28
C CYS A 283 -4.11 -6.75 11.47
N TRP A 284 -4.63 -6.90 12.69
CA TRP A 284 -6.04 -6.63 12.98
C TRP A 284 -6.40 -5.17 12.79
N LEU A 285 -5.54 -4.27 13.28
CA LEU A 285 -5.76 -2.83 13.18
C LEU A 285 -5.73 -2.36 11.71
N SER A 286 -4.76 -2.82 10.92
CA SER A 286 -4.69 -2.57 9.48
C SER A 286 -5.93 -3.08 8.75
N LEU A 287 -6.39 -4.29 9.07
CA LEU A 287 -7.59 -4.85 8.47
C LEU A 287 -8.83 -4.01 8.82
N ALA A 288 -8.98 -3.60 10.07
CA ALA A 288 -10.08 -2.74 10.50
C ALA A 288 -10.06 -1.38 9.78
N ILE A 289 -8.90 -0.73 9.68
CA ILE A 289 -8.74 0.53 8.95
C ILE A 289 -9.12 0.33 7.47
N CYS A 290 -8.58 -0.70 6.81
CA CYS A 290 -8.89 -1.01 5.42
C CYS A 290 -10.40 -1.21 5.18
N ILE A 291 -11.07 -1.92 6.08
CA ILE A 291 -12.53 -2.16 6.01
C ILE A 291 -13.30 -0.85 6.19
N VAL A 292 -12.97 -0.04 7.20
CA VAL A 292 -13.69 1.22 7.45
C VAL A 292 -13.47 2.21 6.29
N GLU A 293 -12.26 2.32 5.75
CA GLU A 293 -12.00 3.11 4.55
C GLU A 293 -12.84 2.63 3.36
N LEU A 294 -12.91 1.32 3.12
CA LEU A 294 -13.73 0.75 2.05
C LEU A 294 -15.22 1.07 2.26
N LEU A 295 -15.72 0.97 3.48
CA LEU A 295 -17.11 1.32 3.81
C LEU A 295 -17.40 2.80 3.54
N ILE A 296 -16.45 3.69 3.86
CA ILE A 296 -16.57 5.12 3.53
C ILE A 296 -16.62 5.30 2.01
N CYS A 297 -15.73 4.65 1.26
CA CYS A 297 -15.72 4.71 -0.20
C CYS A 297 -17.05 4.24 -0.81
N ILE A 298 -17.62 3.15 -0.30
CA ILE A 298 -18.93 2.64 -0.75
C ILE A 298 -20.05 3.62 -0.41
N LYS A 299 -20.09 4.09 0.85
CA LYS A 299 -21.14 5.00 1.34
C LYS A 299 -21.12 6.33 0.58
N PHE A 300 -19.95 6.95 0.46
CA PHE A 300 -19.81 8.28 -0.15
C PHE A 300 -19.80 8.20 -1.69
N GLY A 301 -19.35 7.08 -2.24
CA GLY A 301 -19.38 6.79 -3.67
C GLY A 301 -20.78 6.59 -4.24
N HIS A 302 -21.79 6.33 -3.40
CA HIS A 302 -23.17 6.13 -3.85
C HIS A 302 -23.68 7.36 -4.63
N GLY A 303 -24.14 7.12 -5.87
CA GLY A 303 -24.62 8.17 -6.77
C GLY A 303 -23.54 9.04 -7.43
N LEU A 304 -22.24 8.76 -7.23
CA LEU A 304 -21.15 9.49 -7.92
C LEU A 304 -20.71 8.83 -9.22
N PHE A 305 -21.01 7.55 -9.42
CA PHE A 305 -20.52 6.77 -10.56
C PHE A 305 -21.67 6.45 -11.52
N PRO A 306 -21.91 7.28 -12.55
CA PRO A 306 -23.04 7.09 -13.46
C PRO A 306 -22.85 5.92 -14.43
N LYS A 307 -21.59 5.54 -14.70
CA LYS A 307 -21.24 4.44 -15.60
C LYS A 307 -21.27 3.13 -14.84
N SER A 308 -22.07 2.19 -15.30
CA SER A 308 -22.05 0.81 -14.82
C SER A 308 -20.74 0.11 -15.23
N MET A 309 -20.40 -0.96 -14.51
CA MET A 309 -19.23 -1.77 -14.84
C MET A 309 -19.41 -2.40 -16.23
N PRO A 310 -18.48 -2.19 -17.17
CA PRO A 310 -18.54 -2.79 -18.50
C PRO A 310 -18.66 -4.31 -18.46
N SER A 311 -19.51 -4.89 -19.31
CA SER A 311 -19.79 -6.34 -19.32
C SER A 311 -18.53 -7.20 -19.49
N TRP A 312 -17.56 -6.74 -20.30
CA TRP A 312 -16.30 -7.47 -20.49
C TRP A 312 -15.48 -7.57 -19.19
N LEU A 313 -15.52 -6.55 -18.33
CA LEU A 313 -14.84 -6.57 -17.03
C LEU A 313 -15.54 -7.54 -16.07
N ILE A 314 -16.88 -7.58 -16.09
CA ILE A 314 -17.66 -8.54 -15.31
C ILE A 314 -17.29 -9.96 -15.73
N THR A 315 -17.33 -10.26 -17.04
CA THR A 315 -16.94 -11.57 -17.57
C THR A 315 -15.50 -11.93 -17.22
N PHE A 316 -14.57 -10.99 -17.35
CA PHE A 316 -13.16 -11.18 -16.99
C PHE A 316 -12.99 -11.58 -15.52
N TRP A 317 -13.54 -10.79 -14.58
CA TRP A 317 -13.40 -11.08 -13.15
C TRP A 317 -14.18 -12.31 -12.70
N SER A 318 -15.34 -12.60 -13.30
CA SER A 318 -16.06 -13.85 -13.07
C SER A 318 -15.25 -15.06 -13.54
N ALA A 319 -14.62 -14.98 -14.71
CA ALA A 319 -13.75 -16.04 -15.22
C ALA A 319 -12.51 -16.24 -14.33
N VAL A 320 -11.84 -15.16 -13.91
CA VAL A 320 -10.70 -15.20 -12.98
C VAL A 320 -11.09 -15.86 -11.65
N ALA A 321 -12.22 -15.46 -11.07
CA ALA A 321 -12.71 -16.04 -9.81
C ALA A 321 -13.02 -17.54 -9.96
N LEU A 322 -13.70 -17.94 -11.04
CA LEU A 322 -13.99 -19.34 -11.33
C LEU A 322 -12.72 -20.17 -11.49
N LEU A 323 -11.76 -19.69 -12.31
CA LEU A 323 -10.49 -20.36 -12.54
C LEU A 323 -9.66 -20.49 -11.27
N LEU A 324 -9.66 -19.45 -10.43
CA LEU A 324 -8.96 -19.47 -9.14
C LEU A 324 -9.56 -20.52 -8.19
N VAL A 325 -10.88 -20.58 -8.09
CA VAL A 325 -11.58 -21.59 -7.28
C VAL A 325 -11.28 -23.00 -7.78
N LEU A 326 -11.38 -23.23 -9.09
CA LEU A 326 -11.05 -24.52 -9.71
C LEU A 326 -9.58 -24.91 -9.49
N PHE A 327 -8.66 -23.97 -9.62
CA PHE A 327 -7.23 -24.19 -9.37
C PHE A 327 -6.96 -24.61 -7.92
N VAL A 328 -7.50 -23.87 -6.95
CA VAL A 328 -7.32 -24.18 -5.52
C VAL A 328 -8.00 -25.50 -5.15
N TRP A 329 -9.19 -25.76 -5.69
CA TRP A 329 -9.91 -27.01 -5.47
C TRP A 329 -9.15 -28.22 -6.01
N THR A 330 -8.72 -28.17 -7.28
CA THR A 330 -7.97 -29.25 -7.91
C THR A 330 -6.64 -29.51 -7.22
N TRP A 331 -5.94 -28.45 -6.79
CA TRP A 331 -4.73 -28.59 -6.00
C TRP A 331 -5.00 -29.25 -4.65
N LYS A 332 -6.00 -28.79 -3.89
CA LYS A 332 -6.41 -29.40 -2.62
C LYS A 332 -6.76 -30.87 -2.79
N TYR A 333 -7.54 -31.21 -3.81
CA TYR A 333 -7.91 -32.59 -4.14
C TYR A 333 -6.68 -33.46 -4.43
N ARG A 334 -5.76 -32.99 -5.27
CA ARG A 334 -4.50 -33.70 -5.56
C ARG A 334 -3.64 -33.90 -4.31
N THR A 335 -3.56 -32.90 -3.43
CA THR A 335 -2.80 -33.01 -2.18
C THR A 335 -3.44 -34.01 -1.21
N MET A 336 -4.77 -34.07 -1.12
CA MET A 336 -5.43 -35.08 -0.29
C MET A 336 -5.24 -36.49 -0.85
N LYS A 337 -5.40 -36.68 -2.17
CA LYS A 337 -5.19 -37.98 -2.82
C LYS A 337 -3.78 -38.53 -2.57
N ARG A 338 -2.75 -37.67 -2.63
CA ARG A 338 -1.35 -38.05 -2.32
C ARG A 338 -1.09 -38.39 -0.85
N LYS A 339 -1.98 -38.03 0.08
CA LYS A 339 -1.86 -38.39 1.51
C LYS A 339 -2.59 -39.69 1.85
N MET A 340 -3.48 -40.16 0.97
CA MET A 340 -4.25 -41.39 1.14
C MET A 340 -3.57 -42.61 0.50
N ILE A 341 -2.64 -42.36 -0.41
CA ILE A 341 -1.67 -43.33 -0.95
C ILE A 341 -0.40 -43.19 -0.11
#